data_AF-A0A9Q3BD24-F1
#
_entry.id   AF-A0A9Q3BD24-F1
#
_cell.length_a   1.000
_cell.length_b   1.000
_cell.length_c   1.000
_cell.angle_alpha   90.00
_cell.angle_beta   90.00
_cell.angle_gamma   90.00
#
_symmetry.space_group_name_H-M   'P 1'
#
loop_
_entity.id
_entity.type
_entity.pdbx_description
1 polymer ?
#
loop_
_entity_poly.entity_id
_entity_poly.type
_entity_poly.pdbx_seq_one_letter_code
_entity_poly.pdbx_strand_id
1 'polypeptide(L)'
;MGSRGLEGYLKSNDKINEAPQANEFFLTEELYLLLLAHATEIYKGCKIHNPYMLPHPPNSLILQLSATSLKLWIGPNPIKVIPIAPYNCIVFHKGDHIEYGLVQEVLRFNNPLGGLQTTILICLIINRFAKDLNSPSKKFQFLCCMIKVIIGEVKTLQHLICPSKIISNAAS
;
A
#
# COMPACT_ATOMS: atom_id res chain seq x y z
N MET A 1 -12.23 -24.62 28.13
CA MET A 1 -12.63 -25.33 26.90
C MET A 1 -13.56 -24.42 26.12
N GLY A 2 -13.29 -24.23 24.82
CA GLY A 2 -14.26 -23.63 23.88
C GLY A 2 -13.83 -22.33 23.19
N SER A 3 -12.73 -22.36 22.42
CA SER A 3 -12.38 -21.35 21.43
C SER A 3 -13.47 -21.21 20.36
N ARG A 4 -14.10 -20.03 20.24
CA ARG A 4 -14.93 -19.57 19.11
C ARG A 4 -14.95 -18.04 19.16
N GLY A 5 -14.67 -17.25 18.13
CA GLY A 5 -14.20 -17.50 16.78
C GLY A 5 -13.72 -16.15 16.27
N LEU A 6 -12.53 -16.12 15.67
CA LEU A 6 -11.88 -14.96 15.06
C LEU A 6 -12.54 -14.54 13.73
N GLU A 7 -13.78 -14.96 13.47
CA GLU A 7 -14.49 -14.75 12.19
C GLU A 7 -15.26 -13.43 12.10
N GLY A 8 -15.18 -12.57 13.13
CA GLY A 8 -15.90 -11.29 13.17
C GLY A 8 -15.14 -10.07 12.63
N TYR A 9 -13.83 -10.14 12.42
CA TYR A 9 -13.00 -8.95 12.16
C TYR A 9 -12.81 -8.57 10.69
N LEU A 10 -13.40 -9.30 9.74
CA LEU A 10 -13.26 -9.03 8.29
C LEU A 10 -14.54 -8.48 7.63
N LYS A 11 -15.57 -8.11 8.40
CA LYS A 11 -16.80 -7.53 7.86
C LYS A 11 -17.17 -6.27 8.62
N SER A 12 -16.57 -5.14 8.27
CA SER A 12 -17.20 -3.80 8.25
C SER A 12 -16.12 -2.72 8.23
N ASN A 13 -16.05 -1.99 7.11
CA ASN A 13 -15.94 -0.51 7.05
C ASN A 13 -15.30 0.03 5.76
N ASP A 14 -15.60 -0.57 4.60
CA ASP A 14 -15.39 0.09 3.29
C ASP A 14 -16.51 1.09 2.95
N LYS A 15 -16.94 1.88 3.93
CA LYS A 15 -17.70 3.11 3.67
C LYS A 15 -16.78 4.29 3.96
N ILE A 16 -15.87 4.52 3.04
CA ILE A 16 -14.97 5.66 3.07
C ILE A 16 -15.32 6.54 1.88
N ASN A 17 -15.82 7.73 2.21
CA ASN A 17 -16.41 8.73 1.32
C ASN A 17 -15.50 9.05 0.13
N GLU A 18 -16.07 8.88 -1.06
CA GLU A 18 -15.47 9.16 -2.35
C GLU A 18 -15.41 10.68 -2.60
N ALA A 19 -14.24 11.18 -3.03
CA ALA A 19 -14.11 12.48 -3.69
C ALA A 19 -13.84 12.23 -5.19
N PRO A 20 -14.33 13.09 -6.10
CA PRO A 20 -14.72 12.68 -7.45
C PRO A 20 -13.54 12.56 -8.44
N GLN A 21 -13.74 11.68 -9.43
CA GLN A 21 -12.87 11.25 -10.53
C GLN A 21 -11.85 10.17 -10.14
N ALA A 22 -12.36 8.95 -10.08
CA ALA A 22 -11.59 7.73 -10.14
C ALA A 22 -11.46 7.37 -11.63
N ASN A 23 -10.24 7.38 -12.17
CA ASN A 23 -10.02 6.99 -13.56
C ASN A 23 -9.77 5.48 -13.58
N GLU A 24 -10.67 4.72 -14.21
CA GLU A 24 -10.39 3.32 -14.53
C GLU A 24 -9.41 3.26 -15.70
N PHE A 25 -8.44 2.35 -15.60
CA PHE A 25 -7.42 2.15 -16.61
C PHE A 25 -7.01 0.68 -16.68
N PHE A 26 -6.45 0.29 -17.83
CA PHE A 26 -5.84 -1.02 -18.00
C PHE A 26 -4.42 -1.02 -17.44
N LEU A 27 -4.12 -2.02 -16.63
CA LEU A 27 -2.81 -2.21 -16.03
C LEU A 27 -1.77 -2.47 -17.12
N THR A 28 -0.62 -1.79 -17.03
CA THR A 28 0.57 -2.17 -17.80
C THR A 28 1.04 -3.56 -17.35
N GLU A 29 1.80 -4.26 -18.19
CA GLU A 29 2.31 -5.60 -17.83
C GLU A 29 3.11 -5.57 -16.53
N GLU A 30 4.00 -4.59 -16.37
CA GLU A 30 4.82 -4.42 -15.17
C GLU A 30 3.96 -4.22 -13.91
N LEU A 31 2.98 -3.31 -13.97
CA LEU A 31 2.11 -3.04 -12.82
C LEU A 31 1.17 -4.22 -12.53
N TYR A 32 0.70 -4.91 -13.57
CA TYR A 32 -0.09 -6.12 -13.44
C TYR A 32 0.67 -7.22 -12.73
N LEU A 33 1.93 -7.49 -13.13
CA LEU A 33 2.76 -8.51 -12.49
C LEU A 33 3.06 -8.15 -11.03
N LEU A 34 3.31 -6.87 -10.74
CA LEU A 34 3.48 -6.38 -9.37
C LEU A 34 2.22 -6.60 -8.54
N LEU A 35 1.04 -6.28 -9.10
CA LEU A 35 -0.25 -6.45 -8.45
C LEU A 35 -0.60 -7.93 -8.23
N LEU A 36 -0.27 -8.79 -9.20
CA LEU A 36 -0.46 -10.23 -9.10
C LEU A 36 0.40 -10.84 -7.99
N ALA A 37 1.67 -10.46 -7.92
CA ALA A 37 2.56 -10.88 -6.84
C ALA A 37 2.01 -10.42 -5.48
N HIS A 38 1.61 -9.16 -5.37
CA HIS A 38 1.02 -8.60 -4.15
C HIS A 38 -0.28 -9.29 -3.73
N ALA A 39 -1.20 -9.54 -4.66
CA ALA A 39 -2.44 -10.25 -4.40
C ALA A 39 -2.17 -11.70 -3.93
N THR A 40 -1.19 -12.37 -4.53
CA THR A 40 -0.78 -13.73 -4.13
C THR A 40 -0.21 -13.76 -2.71
N GLU A 41 0.52 -12.72 -2.31
CA GLU A 41 1.00 -12.57 -0.93
C GLU A 41 -0.12 -12.29 0.09
N ILE A 42 -1.14 -11.52 -0.30
CA ILE A 42 -2.29 -11.23 0.57
C ILE A 42 -3.15 -12.49 0.76
N TYR A 43 -3.50 -13.15 -0.34
CA TYR A 43 -4.41 -14.30 -0.36
C TYR A 43 -3.65 -15.63 -0.31
N LYS A 44 -2.76 -15.78 0.69
CA LYS A 44 -1.98 -17.01 0.87
C LYS A 44 -2.91 -18.22 0.92
N GLY A 45 -2.58 -19.24 0.11
CA GLY A 45 -3.38 -20.46 -0.01
C GLY A 45 -4.39 -20.45 -1.15
N CYS A 46 -4.60 -19.31 -1.83
CA CYS A 46 -5.40 -19.23 -3.04
C CYS A 46 -4.49 -19.21 -4.27
N LYS A 47 -4.76 -20.06 -5.27
CA LYS A 47 -4.06 -20.00 -6.56
C LYS A 47 -4.74 -18.95 -7.44
N ILE A 48 -4.10 -17.80 -7.60
CA ILE A 48 -4.55 -16.73 -8.50
C ILE A 48 -3.91 -16.97 -9.87
N HIS A 49 -4.73 -16.98 -10.91
CA HIS A 49 -4.32 -17.23 -12.28
C HIS A 49 -4.09 -15.92 -13.04
N ASN A 50 -3.08 -15.95 -13.92
CA ASN A 50 -2.83 -14.89 -14.90
C ASN A 50 -3.80 -15.07 -16.08
N PRO A 51 -4.62 -14.07 -16.45
CA PRO A 51 -5.64 -14.17 -17.50
C PRO A 51 -5.07 -14.51 -18.88
N TYR A 52 -3.78 -14.30 -19.12
CA TYR A 52 -3.12 -14.65 -20.38
C TYR A 52 -2.72 -16.14 -20.46
N MET A 53 -2.76 -16.89 -19.36
CA MET A 53 -2.37 -18.31 -19.33
C MET A 53 -3.57 -19.25 -19.50
N LEU A 54 -4.24 -19.16 -20.64
CA LEU A 54 -5.41 -19.97 -20.98
C LEU A 54 -5.03 -21.41 -21.40
N PRO A 55 -5.92 -22.40 -21.21
CA PRO A 55 -7.24 -22.30 -20.57
C PRO A 55 -7.18 -22.37 -19.03
N HIS A 56 -8.17 -21.79 -18.36
CA HIS A 56 -8.32 -21.86 -16.90
C HIS A 56 -9.42 -22.84 -16.48
N PRO A 57 -9.30 -23.49 -15.31
CA PRO A 57 -10.41 -24.25 -14.73
C PRO A 57 -11.63 -23.36 -14.45
N PRO A 58 -12.85 -23.92 -14.44
CA PRO A 58 -14.05 -23.19 -14.04
C PRO A 58 -13.90 -22.68 -12.59
N ASN A 59 -14.39 -21.46 -12.33
CA ASN A 59 -14.28 -20.77 -11.04
C ASN A 59 -12.84 -20.48 -10.58
N SER A 60 -11.87 -20.44 -11.51
CA SER A 60 -10.53 -19.99 -11.19
C SER A 60 -10.53 -18.55 -10.69
N LEU A 61 -9.75 -18.28 -9.65
CA LEU A 61 -9.53 -16.94 -9.14
C LEU A 61 -8.60 -16.20 -10.12
N ILE A 62 -9.11 -15.19 -10.80
CA ILE A 62 -8.37 -14.43 -11.80
C ILE A 62 -8.26 -12.98 -11.32
N LEU A 63 -7.07 -12.42 -11.35
CA LEU A 63 -6.89 -10.99 -11.13
C LEU A 63 -7.30 -10.24 -12.41
N GLN A 64 -8.18 -9.25 -12.25
CA GLN A 64 -8.63 -8.44 -13.39
C GLN A 64 -7.50 -7.53 -13.91
N LEU A 65 -7.57 -7.21 -15.20
CA LEU A 65 -6.61 -6.37 -15.90
C LEU A 65 -6.88 -4.87 -15.72
N SER A 66 -8.00 -4.48 -15.11
CA SER A 66 -8.33 -3.09 -14.83
C SER A 66 -8.17 -2.74 -13.36
N ALA A 67 -7.77 -1.50 -13.14
CA ALA A 67 -7.74 -0.88 -11.83
C ALA A 67 -8.23 0.56 -11.94
N THR A 68 -8.58 1.13 -10.79
CA THR A 68 -9.01 2.50 -10.66
C THR A 68 -7.97 3.26 -9.84
N SER A 69 -7.49 4.38 -10.37
CA SER A 69 -6.61 5.28 -9.62
C SER A 69 -7.43 6.22 -8.74
N LEU A 70 -7.13 6.24 -7.44
CA LEU A 70 -7.78 7.11 -6.46
C LEU A 70 -6.89 8.33 -6.17
N LYS A 71 -7.50 9.53 -6.23
CA LYS A 71 -6.81 10.79 -5.85
C LYS A 71 -6.62 10.94 -4.35
N LEU A 72 -7.41 10.22 -3.55
CA LEU A 72 -7.39 10.25 -2.10
C LEU A 72 -7.89 8.92 -1.58
N TRP A 73 -7.19 8.38 -0.59
CA TRP A 73 -7.71 7.33 0.28
C TRP A 73 -7.69 7.81 1.71
N ILE A 74 -8.82 7.61 2.40
CA ILE A 74 -8.95 7.88 3.82
C ILE A 74 -9.02 6.51 4.50
N GLY A 75 -8.25 6.30 5.56
CA GLY A 75 -8.24 5.05 6.30
C GLY A 75 -9.12 5.10 7.55
N PRO A 76 -9.37 3.94 8.18
CA PRO A 76 -9.86 3.90 9.55
C PRO A 76 -8.79 4.46 10.50
N ASN A 77 -9.18 5.43 11.35
CA ASN A 77 -8.31 6.27 12.19
C ASN A 77 -7.46 7.25 11.35
N PRO A 78 -7.59 8.57 11.53
CA PRO A 78 -7.56 9.68 10.55
C PRO A 78 -6.38 9.77 9.55
N ILE A 79 -5.95 8.65 8.98
CA ILE A 79 -4.89 8.52 8.00
C ILE A 79 -5.46 8.93 6.65
N LYS A 80 -4.77 9.84 5.98
CA LYS A 80 -5.10 10.28 4.63
C LYS A 80 -3.88 10.07 3.75
N VAL A 81 -4.09 9.36 2.65
CA VAL A 81 -3.07 9.06 1.65
C VAL A 81 -3.44 9.80 0.38
N ILE A 82 -2.55 10.68 -0.06
CA ILE A 82 -2.71 11.50 -1.26
C ILE A 82 -1.46 11.27 -2.12
N PRO A 83 -1.58 10.85 -3.39
CA PRO A 83 -0.44 10.59 -4.28
C PRO A 83 0.25 11.86 -4.81
N ILE A 84 -0.06 13.03 -4.24
CA ILE A 84 0.40 14.34 -4.70
C ILE A 84 1.21 15.03 -3.60
N ALA A 85 2.36 15.58 -3.98
CA ALA A 85 3.18 16.38 -3.10
C ALA A 85 2.43 17.62 -2.57
N PRO A 86 2.67 18.06 -1.32
CA PRO A 86 3.67 17.54 -0.37
C PRO A 86 3.18 16.35 0.49
N TYR A 87 1.94 15.89 0.30
CA TYR A 87 1.28 14.92 1.18
C TYR A 87 1.46 13.46 0.78
N ASN A 88 2.37 13.17 -0.15
CA ASN A 88 2.61 11.85 -0.70
C ASN A 88 3.69 11.06 0.02
N CYS A 89 4.18 11.52 1.18
CA CYS A 89 5.13 10.76 1.98
C CYS A 89 4.40 10.03 3.11
N ILE A 90 4.57 8.72 3.19
CA ILE A 90 3.92 7.88 4.21
C ILE A 90 4.95 7.13 5.05
N VAL A 91 4.53 6.81 6.28
CA VAL A 91 5.26 5.96 7.22
C VAL A 91 4.48 4.67 7.38
N PHE A 92 5.13 3.52 7.19
CA PHE A 92 4.45 2.22 7.19
C PHE A 92 5.31 1.11 7.82
N HIS A 93 4.64 0.04 8.25
CA HIS A 93 5.29 -1.15 8.78
C HIS A 93 5.67 -2.14 7.69
N LYS A 94 6.89 -2.66 7.78
CA LYS A 94 7.33 -3.83 7.01
C LYS A 94 7.99 -4.83 7.97
N GLY A 95 7.22 -5.84 8.35
CA GLY A 95 7.56 -6.67 9.50
C GLY A 95 7.63 -5.81 10.76
N ASP A 96 8.71 -5.96 11.53
CA ASP A 96 8.93 -5.22 12.78
C ASP A 96 9.62 -3.85 12.58
N HIS A 97 9.88 -3.47 11.32
CA HIS A 97 10.59 -2.23 11.00
C HIS A 97 9.65 -1.15 10.45
N ILE A 98 10.01 0.11 10.74
CA ILE A 98 9.36 1.29 10.18
C ILE A 98 10.11 1.68 8.91
N GLU A 99 9.39 1.77 7.80
CA GLU A 99 9.90 2.25 6.52
C GLU A 99 9.13 3.50 6.05
N TYR A 100 9.71 4.19 5.09
CA TYR A 100 9.18 5.41 4.50
C TYR A 100 8.98 5.22 3.00
N GLY A 101 7.90 5.76 2.46
CA GLY A 101 7.56 5.62 1.06
C GLY A 101 7.00 6.90 0.47
N LEU A 102 7.34 7.19 -0.78
CA LEU A 102 6.65 8.17 -1.61
C LEU A 102 5.55 7.48 -2.40
N VAL A 103 4.31 7.82 -2.09
CA VAL A 103 3.11 7.40 -2.80
C VAL A 103 3.17 7.92 -4.23
N GLN A 104 3.12 6.98 -5.16
CA GLN A 104 2.98 7.24 -6.60
C GLN A 104 1.51 7.23 -6.96
N GLU A 105 0.79 6.16 -6.56
CA GLU A 105 -0.61 5.96 -6.89
C GLU A 105 -1.34 5.22 -5.77
N VAL A 106 -2.64 5.43 -5.69
CA VAL A 106 -3.53 4.62 -4.86
C VAL A 106 -4.43 3.83 -5.81
N LEU A 107 -4.32 2.51 -5.78
CA LEU A 107 -4.98 1.62 -6.73
C LEU A 107 -6.13 0.89 -6.06
N ARG A 108 -7.30 0.91 -6.70
CA ARG A 108 -8.46 0.10 -6.33
C ARG A 108 -8.75 -0.89 -7.44
N PHE A 109 -8.91 -2.16 -7.11
CA PHE A 109 -9.15 -3.23 -8.09
C PHE A 109 -10.10 -4.26 -7.53
N ASN A 110 -10.74 -5.04 -8.40
CA ASN A 110 -11.55 -6.17 -7.98
C ASN A 110 -10.63 -7.31 -7.56
N ASN A 111 -10.75 -7.73 -6.30
CA ASN A 111 -9.96 -8.82 -5.79
C ASN A 111 -10.43 -10.16 -6.40
N PRO A 112 -9.54 -11.17 -6.48
CA PRO A 112 -9.90 -12.45 -7.08
C PRO A 112 -10.97 -13.25 -6.33
N LEU A 113 -11.19 -12.96 -5.04
CA LEU A 113 -12.18 -13.64 -4.17
C LEU A 113 -13.57 -12.96 -4.18
N GLY A 114 -13.73 -11.86 -4.92
CA GLY A 114 -14.90 -11.00 -4.88
C GLY A 114 -14.73 -9.83 -3.90
N GLY A 115 -15.00 -8.62 -4.39
CA GLY A 115 -14.94 -7.38 -3.62
C GLY A 115 -13.86 -6.41 -4.11
N LEU A 116 -13.95 -5.16 -3.66
CA LEU A 116 -12.97 -4.12 -3.99
C LEU A 116 -11.82 -4.17 -2.99
N GLN A 117 -10.60 -4.18 -3.50
CA GLN A 117 -9.38 -4.07 -2.70
C GLN A 117 -8.68 -2.76 -3.06
N THR A 118 -8.18 -2.07 -2.04
CA THR A 118 -7.27 -0.93 -2.24
C THR A 118 -5.84 -1.33 -1.88
N THR A 119 -4.89 -0.91 -2.70
CA THR A 119 -3.44 -1.02 -2.46
C THR A 119 -2.77 0.30 -2.83
N ILE A 120 -1.55 0.52 -2.35
CA ILE A 120 -0.83 1.78 -2.53
C ILE A 120 0.51 1.47 -3.17
N LEU A 121 0.75 2.09 -4.32
CA LEU A 121 2.00 2.03 -5.06
C LEU A 121 2.95 3.09 -4.51
N ILE A 122 4.14 2.65 -4.08
CA ILE A 122 5.15 3.52 -3.48
C ILE A 122 6.53 3.31 -4.10
N CYS A 123 7.35 4.33 -4.00
CA CYS A 123 8.80 4.25 -4.10
C CYS A 123 9.39 4.33 -2.68
N LEU A 124 10.28 3.40 -2.31
CA LEU A 124 10.88 3.40 -0.97
C LEU A 124 11.83 4.58 -0.78
N ILE A 125 11.82 5.18 0.41
CA ILE A 125 12.80 6.18 0.82
C ILE A 125 13.80 5.52 1.77
N ILE A 126 15.06 5.46 1.37
CA ILE A 126 16.15 5.10 2.28
C ILE A 126 16.50 6.32 3.10
N ASN A 127 16.08 6.33 4.36
CA ASN A 127 16.43 7.39 5.31
C ASN A 127 17.94 7.35 5.61
N ARG A 128 18.67 8.37 5.15
CA ARG A 128 20.12 8.49 5.35
C ARG A 128 20.49 8.96 6.76
N PHE A 129 19.53 9.53 7.47
CA PHE A 129 19.69 10.09 8.80
C PHE A 129 18.69 9.48 9.78
N ALA A 130 18.53 8.15 9.71
CA ALA A 130 17.78 7.39 10.70
C ALA A 130 18.40 7.61 12.09
N LYS A 131 17.55 7.59 13.14
CA LYS A 131 18.00 7.78 14.52
C LYS A 131 19.03 6.70 14.88
N ASP A 132 20.27 7.11 15.03
CA ASP A 132 21.37 6.27 15.46
C ASP A 132 22.11 6.94 16.61
N LEU A 133 22.07 6.28 17.77
CA LEU A 133 22.67 6.76 19.00
C LEU A 133 24.20 6.84 18.93
N ASN A 134 24.85 6.28 17.93
CA ASN A 134 26.31 6.29 17.76
C ASN A 134 26.81 7.18 16.61
N SER A 135 25.89 7.81 15.87
CA SER A 135 26.23 8.59 14.69
C SER A 135 26.95 9.91 15.01
N PRO A 136 27.94 10.35 14.21
CA PRO A 136 28.51 11.70 14.33
C PRO A 136 27.50 12.81 13.97
N SER A 137 26.37 12.47 13.34
CA SER A 137 25.33 13.42 12.89
C SER A 137 24.11 13.53 13.83
N LYS A 138 24.22 13.10 15.10
CA LYS A 138 23.12 13.14 16.09
C LYS A 138 22.35 14.46 16.16
N LYS A 139 23.04 15.61 16.15
CA LYS A 139 22.39 16.93 16.19
C LYS A 139 21.48 17.16 14.98
N PHE A 140 21.94 16.72 13.80
CA PHE A 140 21.18 16.83 12.56
C PHE A 140 20.00 15.86 12.50
N GLN A 141 20.20 14.60 12.96
CA GLN A 141 19.12 13.63 13.10
C GLN A 141 18.04 14.10 14.07
N PHE A 142 18.45 14.72 15.18
CA PHE A 142 17.54 15.34 16.14
C PHE A 142 16.75 16.48 15.49
N LEU A 143 17.41 17.37 14.75
CA LEU A 143 16.73 18.44 14.02
C LEU A 143 15.69 17.87 13.03
N CYS A 144 16.08 16.91 12.19
CA CYS A 144 15.19 16.24 11.23
C CYS A 144 13.95 15.65 11.93
N CYS A 145 14.15 15.01 13.09
CA CYS A 145 13.06 14.49 13.90
C CYS A 145 12.14 15.60 14.43
N MET A 146 12.70 16.71 14.92
CA MET A 146 11.93 17.83 15.46
C MET A 146 11.06 18.50 14.39
N ILE A 147 11.56 18.62 13.16
CA ILE A 147 10.83 19.24 12.04
C ILE A 147 10.05 18.23 11.19
N LYS A 148 9.99 16.96 11.59
CA LYS A 148 9.32 15.86 10.86
C LYS A 148 9.78 15.72 9.40
N VAL A 149 11.06 15.91 9.12
CA VAL A 149 11.63 15.76 7.76
C VAL A 149 12.41 14.46 7.65
N ILE A 150 12.27 13.80 6.51
CA ILE A 150 13.06 12.63 6.13
C ILE A 150 14.01 13.07 5.02
N ILE A 151 15.31 12.86 5.24
CA ILE A 151 16.35 13.13 4.24
C ILE A 151 16.90 11.79 3.81
N GLY A 152 16.70 11.48 2.53
CA GLY A 152 16.93 10.16 2.03
C GLY A 152 17.07 10.08 0.53
N GLU A 153 17.32 8.87 0.07
CA GLU A 153 17.32 8.54 -1.36
C GLU A 153 16.01 7.82 -1.69
N VAL A 154 15.32 8.28 -2.73
CA VAL A 154 14.14 7.60 -3.26
C VAL A 154 14.62 6.51 -4.21
N LYS A 155 14.24 5.26 -3.92
CA LYS A 155 14.49 4.14 -4.81
C LYS A 155 13.50 4.14 -5.96
N THR A 156 14.00 3.85 -7.15
CA THR A 156 13.20 3.73 -8.37
C THR A 156 12.32 2.50 -8.38
N LEU A 157 12.70 1.45 -7.61
CA LEU A 157 11.92 0.23 -7.49
C LEU A 157 10.58 0.53 -6.80
N GLN A 158 9.51 0.14 -7.49
CA GLN A 158 8.15 0.29 -7.01
C GLN A 158 7.72 -0.87 -6.14
N HIS A 159 6.90 -0.57 -5.13
CA HIS A 159 6.36 -1.55 -4.20
C HIS A 159 4.86 -1.30 -3.99
N LEU A 160 4.10 -2.38 -3.85
CA LEU A 160 2.71 -2.33 -3.42
C LEU A 160 2.61 -2.65 -1.94
N ILE A 161 1.86 -1.83 -1.20
CA ILE A 161 1.57 -2.05 0.20
C ILE A 161 0.08 -2.03 0.49
N CYS A 162 -0.35 -2.85 1.45
CA CYS A 162 -1.69 -2.78 1.98
C CYS A 162 -1.86 -1.49 2.78
N PRO A 163 -2.96 -0.73 2.62
CA PRO A 163 -3.20 0.48 3.40
C PRO A 163 -3.20 0.26 4.91
N SER A 164 -3.54 -0.95 5.37
CA SER A 164 -3.48 -1.34 6.78
C SER A 164 -2.09 -1.31 7.40
N LYS A 165 -1.02 -1.27 6.59
CA LYS A 165 0.36 -1.14 7.07
C LYS A 165 0.77 0.31 7.36
N ILE A 166 -0.06 1.28 6.98
CA ILE A 166 0.26 2.70 7.12
C ILE A 166 0.01 3.16 8.55
N ILE A 167 1.00 3.85 9.11
CA ILE A 167 0.96 4.39 10.47
C ILE A 167 0.52 5.85 10.42
N SER A 168 1.12 6.64 9.52
CA SER A 168 0.82 8.07 9.38
C SER A 168 1.25 8.61 8.01
N ASN A 169 0.78 9.82 7.72
CA ASN A 169 1.37 10.66 6.69
C ASN A 169 2.56 11.42 7.32
N ALA A 170 3.71 11.47 6.65
CA ALA A 170 4.87 12.18 7.17
C ALA A 170 4.66 13.71 7.19
N ALA A 171 3.75 14.22 6.36
CA ALA A 171 3.43 15.64 6.25
C ALA A 171 2.24 16.11 7.13
N SER A 172 1.69 15.24 7.99
CA SER A 172 0.59 15.57 8.93
C SER A 172 1.02 15.80 10.38
#